data_AF-A0A382UA76-F1
#
_entry.id   AF-A0A382UA76-F1
#
_cell.length_a   1.000
_cell.length_b   1.000
_cell.length_c   1.000
_cell.angle_alpha   90.00
_cell.angle_beta   90.00
_cell.angle_gamma   90.00
#
_symmetry.space_group_name_H-M   'P 1'
#
loop_
_entity.id
_entity.type
_entity.pdbx_description
1 polymer ?
#
loop_
_entity_poly.entity_id
_entity_poly.type
_entity_poly.pdbx_seq_one_letter_code
_entity_poly.pdbx_strand_id
1 'polypeptide(L)'
;LRQDKCLGKSKTSVTPNLDKLIQNGTFFNQIVSTAPVSMPSLSSIFTGLYPFECTTVDDMRGQKGNLFNLNQNLPTFSDDLSKSGYHTYAIIPEVLRYTNFPKLFANVEFFNSFVTLYDENLGNKILKTLRQDVKSPWFLFTHIADLHGGYLQVMHEEDYAGINQYDKMLSAIDPWLGKIFQCIDLENTICVITSDHGSILSDFTNEMFNFSLENDRLRELEPGIGFNSAHKIVTNFPKKLTPLRKKMAKIYTKYRNDKVKKKLEPRLDQAENLNLSPYQKRLLKKGHFVNPSDC
;
A
#
# COMPACT_ATOMS: atom_id res chain seq x y z
N LEU A 1 -8.36 3.03 0.70
CA LEU A 1 -9.78 3.03 1.15
C LEU A 1 -10.60 3.96 0.25
N ARG A 2 -11.70 3.48 -0.34
CA ARG A 2 -12.63 4.32 -1.12
C ARG A 2 -13.83 4.76 -0.29
N GLN A 3 -14.34 5.95 -0.59
CA GLN A 3 -15.46 6.59 0.12
C GLN A 3 -16.76 5.79 0.04
N ASP A 4 -17.09 5.21 -1.12
CA ASP A 4 -18.30 4.42 -1.37
C ASP A 4 -18.34 3.07 -0.62
N LYS A 5 -17.22 2.72 0.03
CA LYS A 5 -17.09 1.54 0.88
C LYS A 5 -17.24 1.87 2.38
N CYS A 6 -17.28 3.14 2.75
CA CYS A 6 -17.48 3.57 4.14
C CYS A 6 -18.94 3.89 4.46
N LEU A 7 -19.71 4.37 3.48
CA LEU A 7 -21.12 4.74 3.65
C LEU A 7 -21.92 4.41 2.38
N GLY A 8 -23.24 4.28 2.53
CA GLY A 8 -24.18 4.18 1.42
C GLY A 8 -24.69 2.76 1.13
N LYS A 9 -25.67 2.66 0.23
CA LYS A 9 -26.41 1.40 -0.07
C LYS A 9 -25.53 0.32 -0.71
N SER A 10 -24.40 0.71 -1.30
CA SER A 10 -23.43 -0.20 -1.93
C SER A 10 -22.43 -0.79 -0.94
N LYS A 11 -22.40 -0.31 0.32
CA LYS A 11 -21.52 -0.83 1.36
C LYS A 11 -22.03 -2.20 1.80
N THR A 12 -21.19 -3.22 1.65
CA THR A 12 -21.51 -4.58 2.11
C THR A 12 -20.59 -5.08 3.22
N SER A 13 -19.51 -4.36 3.50
CA SER A 13 -18.65 -4.61 4.64
C SER A 13 -19.37 -4.28 5.95
N VAL A 14 -19.15 -5.11 6.96
CA VAL A 14 -19.65 -4.92 8.32
C VAL A 14 -18.57 -4.23 9.13
N THR A 15 -18.76 -2.94 9.42
CA THR A 15 -17.73 -2.11 10.07
C THR A 15 -18.28 -1.26 11.22
N PRO A 16 -18.85 -1.87 12.27
CA PRO A 16 -19.50 -1.13 13.36
C PRO A 16 -18.57 -0.14 14.09
N ASN A 17 -17.27 -0.41 14.18
CA ASN A 17 -16.34 0.50 14.86
C ASN A 17 -16.03 1.73 14.00
N LEU A 18 -15.80 1.55 12.69
CA LEU A 18 -15.67 2.66 11.74
C LEU A 18 -16.97 3.46 11.65
N ASP A 19 -18.12 2.78 11.59
CA ASP A 19 -19.44 3.40 11.53
C ASP A 19 -19.69 4.26 12.80
N LYS A 20 -19.27 3.77 13.98
CA LYS A 20 -19.31 4.54 15.23
C LYS A 20 -18.41 5.78 15.20
N LEU A 21 -17.19 5.69 14.64
CA LEU A 21 -16.32 6.85 14.49
C LEU A 21 -16.97 7.91 13.58
N ILE A 22 -17.56 7.47 12.47
CA ILE A 22 -18.28 8.35 11.53
C ILE A 22 -19.46 9.05 12.23
N GLN A 23 -20.25 8.32 13.01
CA GLN A 23 -21.40 8.87 13.73
C GLN A 23 -21.03 9.88 14.82
N ASN A 24 -19.86 9.72 15.46
CA ASN A 24 -19.40 10.59 16.55
C ASN A 24 -18.37 11.65 16.09
N GLY A 25 -18.08 11.71 14.80
CA GLY A 25 -17.07 12.60 14.22
C GLY A 25 -17.61 13.41 13.05
N THR A 26 -16.70 13.85 12.18
CA THR A 26 -17.05 14.51 10.91
C THR A 26 -16.57 13.64 9.75
N PHE A 27 -17.48 13.34 8.83
CA PHE A 27 -17.15 12.59 7.61
C PHE A 27 -17.27 13.49 6.38
N PHE A 28 -16.19 13.58 5.62
CA PHE A 28 -16.17 14.29 4.35
C PHE A 28 -16.45 13.30 3.21
N ASN A 29 -17.60 13.46 2.55
CA ASN A 29 -18.05 12.56 1.49
C ASN A 29 -17.41 12.84 0.12
N GLN A 30 -16.66 13.93 -0.02
CA GLN A 30 -15.95 14.31 -1.25
C GLN A 30 -14.48 14.60 -0.93
N ILE A 31 -13.68 13.55 -0.85
CA ILE A 31 -12.22 13.63 -0.72
C ILE A 31 -11.60 12.99 -1.96
N VAL A 32 -10.91 13.81 -2.76
CA VAL A 32 -10.27 13.36 -3.99
C VAL A 32 -8.76 13.35 -3.77
N SER A 33 -8.14 12.19 -4.01
CA SER A 33 -6.68 12.06 -3.94
C SER A 33 -6.01 12.88 -5.05
N THR A 34 -4.87 13.48 -4.73
CA THR A 34 -4.08 14.26 -5.69
C THR A 34 -3.29 13.38 -6.67
N ALA A 35 -3.05 12.10 -6.31
CA ALA A 35 -2.37 11.14 -7.16
C ALA A 35 -2.78 9.70 -6.83
N PRO A 36 -3.01 8.83 -7.83
CA PRO A 36 -3.32 7.42 -7.61
C PRO A 36 -2.05 6.58 -7.33
N VAL A 37 -1.08 7.14 -6.58
CA VAL A 37 0.19 6.50 -6.22
C VAL A 37 0.59 6.99 -4.83
N SER A 38 1.01 6.08 -3.94
CA SER A 38 1.22 6.38 -2.51
C SER A 38 2.20 7.52 -2.26
N MET A 39 3.42 7.47 -2.79
CA MET A 39 4.45 8.48 -2.47
C MET A 39 4.11 9.90 -2.95
N PRO A 40 3.66 10.11 -4.20
CA PRO A 40 3.16 11.40 -4.64
C PRO A 40 1.96 11.90 -3.81
N SER A 41 1.01 11.03 -3.47
CA SER A 41 -0.16 11.42 -2.66
C SER A 41 0.23 11.79 -1.22
N LEU A 42 1.05 10.97 -0.57
CA LEU A 42 1.58 11.26 0.77
C LEU A 42 2.42 12.54 0.77
N SER A 43 3.20 12.81 -0.28
CA SER A 43 3.95 14.06 -0.40
C SER A 43 3.02 15.27 -0.43
N SER A 44 1.92 15.19 -1.18
CA SER A 44 0.89 16.24 -1.19
C SER A 44 0.22 16.41 0.16
N ILE A 45 -0.14 15.30 0.83
CA ILE A 45 -0.78 15.34 2.16
C ILE A 45 0.13 16.04 3.18
N PHE A 46 1.43 15.73 3.17
CA PHE A 46 2.37 16.27 4.15
C PHE A 46 2.84 17.70 3.88
N THR A 47 2.82 18.14 2.61
CA THR A 47 3.27 19.49 2.22
C THR A 47 2.12 20.47 1.97
N GLY A 48 0.90 19.98 1.73
CA GLY A 48 -0.23 20.80 1.28
C GLY A 48 -0.14 21.27 -0.18
N LEU A 49 0.77 20.70 -0.98
CA LEU A 49 1.04 21.09 -2.37
C LEU A 49 0.62 19.99 -3.36
N TYR A 50 0.56 20.31 -4.65
CA TYR A 50 0.29 19.29 -5.66
C TYR A 50 1.50 18.39 -5.92
N PRO A 51 1.31 17.14 -6.40
CA PRO A 51 2.39 16.19 -6.60
C PRO A 51 3.56 16.70 -7.45
N PHE A 52 3.27 17.51 -8.48
CA PHE A 52 4.29 18.06 -9.38
C PHE A 52 5.19 19.12 -8.71
N GLU A 53 4.78 19.67 -7.57
CA GLU A 53 5.53 20.66 -6.79
C GLU A 53 6.34 20.00 -5.67
N CYS A 54 5.77 18.95 -5.06
CA CYS A 54 6.30 18.34 -3.84
C CYS A 54 6.98 16.99 -4.03
N THR A 55 7.01 16.45 -5.25
CA THR A 55 7.62 15.14 -5.53
C THR A 55 8.90 15.30 -6.34
N THR A 56 9.92 14.53 -5.95
CA THR A 56 11.16 14.32 -6.70
C THR A 56 11.24 12.86 -7.14
N VAL A 57 12.04 12.58 -8.17
CA VAL A 57 12.27 11.21 -8.63
C VAL A 57 13.76 10.93 -8.50
N ASP A 58 14.11 9.92 -7.70
CA ASP A 58 15.50 9.50 -7.54
C ASP A 58 15.89 8.44 -8.58
N ASP A 59 17.08 8.63 -9.16
CA ASP A 59 17.76 7.63 -9.99
C ASP A 59 18.46 6.58 -9.11
N MET A 60 17.70 5.69 -8.48
CA MET A 60 18.30 4.54 -7.81
C MET A 60 18.82 3.50 -8.83
N ARG A 61 20.10 3.14 -8.68
CA ARG A 61 20.77 2.03 -9.40
C ARG A 61 20.98 2.22 -10.92
N GLY A 62 20.98 3.44 -11.45
CA GLY A 62 21.25 3.69 -12.89
C GLY A 62 20.18 3.09 -13.82
N GLN A 63 18.97 2.92 -13.27
CA GLN A 63 17.73 2.96 -14.04
C GLN A 63 17.23 4.40 -13.91
N LYS A 64 16.82 5.02 -15.03
CA LYS A 64 16.10 6.30 -14.95
C LYS A 64 14.90 6.11 -14.02
N GLY A 65 14.72 7.08 -13.13
CA GLY A 65 13.96 7.03 -11.90
C GLY A 65 12.57 6.43 -11.98
N ASN A 66 12.28 5.56 -11.01
CA ASN A 66 10.94 5.03 -10.73
C ASN A 66 10.59 5.12 -9.24
N LEU A 67 11.41 5.78 -8.42
CA LEU A 67 11.09 5.96 -7.00
C LEU A 67 10.76 7.42 -6.73
N PHE A 68 9.49 7.65 -6.43
CA PHE A 68 8.98 8.94 -5.98
C PHE A 68 9.41 9.20 -4.54
N ASN A 69 9.85 10.42 -4.29
CA ASN A 69 10.31 10.91 -3.00
C ASN A 69 9.71 12.29 -2.72
N LEU A 70 9.49 12.61 -1.46
CA LEU A 70 9.07 13.96 -1.06
C LEU A 70 10.23 14.93 -1.25
N ASN A 71 10.00 16.11 -1.83
CA ASN A 71 11.01 17.15 -1.96
C ASN A 71 11.40 17.70 -0.58
N GLN A 72 12.57 17.30 -0.08
CA GLN A 72 13.03 17.60 1.30
C GLN A 72 13.32 19.09 1.55
N ASN A 73 13.28 19.94 0.52
CA ASN A 73 13.45 21.39 0.68
C ASN A 73 12.13 22.10 1.01
N LEU A 74 11.01 21.39 1.03
CA LEU A 74 9.69 21.95 1.31
C LEU A 74 9.31 21.70 2.77
N PRO A 75 8.68 22.68 3.44
CA PRO A 75 8.13 22.46 4.77
C PRO A 75 6.99 21.45 4.71
N THR A 76 6.88 20.65 5.75
CA THR A 76 5.74 19.75 5.98
C THR A 76 5.03 20.11 7.26
N PHE A 77 3.76 19.73 7.39
CA PHE A 77 3.06 19.93 8.66
C PHE A 77 3.71 19.12 9.80
N SER A 78 4.46 18.05 9.49
CA SER A 78 5.24 17.31 10.48
C SER A 78 6.39 18.14 11.04
N ASP A 79 7.04 18.97 10.21
CA ASP A 79 8.06 19.93 10.67
C ASP A 79 7.44 20.95 11.63
N ASP A 80 6.24 21.44 11.31
CA ASP A 80 5.52 22.41 12.15
C ASP A 80 5.10 21.80 13.49
N LEU A 81 4.65 20.53 13.49
CA LEU A 81 4.37 19.77 14.71
C LEU A 81 5.62 19.62 15.57
N SER A 82 6.74 19.18 14.99
CA SER A 82 8.01 19.04 15.72
C SER A 82 8.50 20.38 16.28
N LYS A 83 8.43 21.47 15.51
CA LYS A 83 8.77 22.83 16.00
C LYS A 83 7.85 23.29 17.13
N SER A 84 6.60 22.85 17.13
CA SER A 84 5.61 23.14 18.17
C SER A 84 5.73 22.22 19.40
N GLY A 85 6.77 21.39 19.47
CA GLY A 85 7.05 20.53 20.62
C GLY A 85 6.35 19.17 20.61
N TYR A 86 5.72 18.77 19.50
CA TYR A 86 5.13 17.43 19.37
C TYR A 86 6.21 16.38 19.12
N HIS A 87 6.09 15.25 19.83
CA HIS A 87 6.86 14.05 19.54
C HIS A 87 6.23 13.33 18.35
N THR A 88 6.97 13.19 17.25
CA THR A 88 6.46 12.59 16.00
C THR A 88 6.86 11.12 15.90
N TYR A 89 5.87 10.28 15.62
CA TYR A 89 5.97 8.83 15.51
C TYR A 89 5.38 8.35 14.19
N ALA A 90 5.96 7.30 13.62
CA ALA A 90 5.41 6.61 12.47
C ALA A 90 5.50 5.09 12.61
N ILE A 91 4.42 4.39 12.26
CA ILE A 91 4.39 2.93 12.07
C ILE A 91 4.09 2.68 10.59
N ILE A 92 5.11 2.29 9.83
CA ILE A 92 5.04 2.28 8.36
C ILE A 92 5.60 0.99 7.73
N PRO A 93 5.10 0.59 6.53
CA PRO A 93 5.62 -0.56 5.80
C PRO A 93 7.12 -0.44 5.48
N GLU A 94 7.85 -1.56 5.54
CA GLU A 94 9.28 -1.63 5.20
C GLU A 94 9.64 -1.09 3.81
N VAL A 95 8.74 -1.20 2.82
CA VAL A 95 8.95 -0.63 1.49
C VAL A 95 9.21 0.88 1.52
N LEU A 96 8.64 1.62 2.49
CA LEU A 96 8.89 3.05 2.64
C LEU A 96 10.29 3.37 3.20
N ARG A 97 11.05 2.37 3.68
CA ARG A 97 12.47 2.55 4.06
C ARG A 97 13.34 2.96 2.87
N TYR A 98 12.91 2.65 1.65
CA TYR A 98 13.65 3.01 0.44
C TYR A 98 13.39 4.44 -0.02
N THR A 99 12.40 5.13 0.54
CA THR A 99 12.10 6.53 0.26
C THR A 99 12.64 7.44 1.37
N ASN A 100 12.50 8.75 1.20
CA ASN A 100 12.82 9.73 2.24
C ASN A 100 11.64 10.04 3.17
N PHE A 101 10.49 9.39 3.00
CA PHE A 101 9.30 9.60 3.84
C PHE A 101 9.55 9.34 5.34
N PRO A 102 10.34 8.34 5.76
CA PRO A 102 10.63 8.14 7.18
C PRO A 102 11.30 9.33 7.87
N LYS A 103 11.98 10.21 7.11
CA LYS A 103 12.69 11.37 7.66
C LYS A 103 11.77 12.45 8.23
N LEU A 104 10.46 12.37 7.95
CA LEU A 104 9.47 13.31 8.46
C LEU A 104 9.18 13.11 9.96
N PHE A 105 9.64 12.00 10.55
CA PHE A 105 9.30 11.61 11.91
C PHE A 105 10.57 11.38 12.74
N ALA A 106 10.52 11.73 14.03
CA ALA A 106 11.61 11.49 14.96
C ALA A 106 11.74 10.01 15.32
N ASN A 107 10.61 9.30 15.44
CA ASN A 107 10.56 7.90 15.86
C ASN A 107 9.83 7.07 14.79
N VAL A 108 10.55 6.19 14.09
CA VAL A 108 9.96 5.36 13.03
C VAL A 108 10.10 3.90 13.41
N GLU A 109 8.96 3.21 13.42
CA GLU A 109 8.89 1.76 13.51
C GLU A 109 8.43 1.18 12.16
N PHE A 110 9.18 0.19 11.68
CA PHE A 110 8.85 -0.50 10.45
C PHE A 110 8.14 -1.82 10.72
N PHE A 111 7.26 -2.20 9.79
CA PHE A 111 6.65 -3.54 9.76
C PHE A 111 6.72 -4.13 8.35
N ASN A 112 6.73 -5.46 8.27
CA ASN A 112 6.77 -6.19 7.00
C ASN A 112 5.61 -5.72 6.09
N SER A 113 5.90 -5.26 4.88
CA SER A 113 4.90 -4.64 3.99
C SER A 113 3.73 -5.54 3.58
N PHE A 114 3.80 -6.84 3.88
CA PHE A 114 2.74 -7.80 3.59
C PHE A 114 1.89 -8.18 4.80
N VAL A 115 2.27 -7.77 6.02
CA VAL A 115 1.44 -8.05 7.19
C VAL A 115 0.25 -7.12 7.26
N THR A 116 -0.84 -7.65 7.79
CA THR A 116 -2.11 -6.97 7.96
C THR A 116 -2.39 -6.71 9.44
N LEU A 117 -3.42 -5.93 9.75
CA LEU A 117 -3.88 -5.75 11.12
C LEU A 117 -4.34 -7.06 11.75
N TYR A 118 -4.98 -7.93 10.97
CA TYR A 118 -5.56 -9.19 11.43
C TYR A 118 -4.59 -10.38 11.46
N ASP A 119 -3.35 -10.22 10.98
CA ASP A 119 -2.24 -11.15 11.28
C ASP A 119 -1.67 -10.98 12.71
N GLU A 120 -2.39 -10.25 13.57
CA GLU A 120 -2.11 -9.83 14.95
C GLU A 120 -0.84 -8.98 15.17
N ASN A 121 0.21 -9.16 14.36
CA ASN A 121 1.51 -8.53 14.57
C ASN A 121 1.45 -7.00 14.43
N LEU A 122 0.81 -6.47 13.38
CA LEU A 122 0.71 -5.02 13.17
C LEU A 122 -0.26 -4.38 14.17
N GLY A 123 -1.43 -4.98 14.36
CA GLY A 123 -2.41 -4.50 15.32
C GLY A 123 -1.84 -4.39 16.73
N ASN A 124 -1.21 -5.46 17.22
CA ASN A 124 -0.59 -5.47 18.55
C ASN A 124 0.56 -4.45 18.68
N LYS A 125 1.33 -4.24 17.61
CA LYS A 125 2.37 -3.20 17.57
C LYS A 125 1.76 -1.80 17.78
N ILE A 126 0.72 -1.45 17.01
CA ILE A 126 0.02 -0.16 17.16
C ILE A 126 -0.53 0.01 18.58
N LEU A 127 -1.19 -1.03 19.13
CA LEU A 127 -1.74 -0.99 20.49
C LEU A 127 -0.66 -0.78 21.55
N LYS A 128 0.50 -1.43 21.40
CA LYS A 128 1.64 -1.23 22.30
C LYS A 128 2.15 0.20 22.24
N THR A 129 2.37 0.72 21.03
CA THR A 129 2.88 2.09 20.82
C THR A 129 1.97 3.12 21.48
N LEU A 130 0.65 3.03 21.25
CA LEU A 130 -0.35 3.94 21.82
C LEU A 130 -0.42 3.88 23.35
N ARG A 131 -0.18 2.71 23.96
CA ARG A 131 -0.29 2.52 25.42
C ARG A 131 0.97 2.92 26.18
N GLN A 132 2.15 2.79 25.56
CA GLN A 132 3.41 2.79 26.32
C GLN A 132 4.50 3.69 25.73
N ASP A 133 4.51 3.90 24.41
CA ASP A 133 5.68 4.45 23.72
C ASP A 133 5.48 5.89 23.21
N VAL A 134 4.26 6.43 23.28
CA VAL A 134 3.95 7.82 22.90
C VAL A 134 4.05 8.78 24.07
N LYS A 135 4.72 9.93 23.86
CA LYS A 135 4.89 10.99 24.85
C LYS A 135 4.15 12.26 24.43
N SER A 136 3.19 12.71 25.25
CA SER A 136 2.40 13.92 24.96
C SER A 136 3.24 15.22 25.01
N PRO A 137 2.93 16.22 24.15
CA PRO A 137 2.03 16.10 23.00
C PRO A 137 2.68 15.24 21.89
N TRP A 138 1.88 14.42 21.21
CA TRP A 138 2.35 13.45 20.22
C TRP A 138 1.58 13.53 18.91
N PHE A 139 2.23 13.12 17.82
CA PHE A 139 1.62 12.84 16.54
C PHE A 139 2.06 11.46 16.08
N LEU A 140 1.10 10.56 15.81
CA LEU A 140 1.35 9.21 15.35
C LEU A 140 0.73 9.01 13.96
N PHE A 141 1.57 8.71 12.98
CA PHE A 141 1.14 8.31 11.64
C PHE A 141 1.26 6.80 11.46
N THR A 142 0.18 6.12 11.08
CA THR A 142 0.22 4.70 10.74
C THR A 142 -0.26 4.50 9.30
N HIS A 143 0.56 3.86 8.45
CA HIS A 143 0.18 3.57 7.08
C HIS A 143 -0.22 2.10 6.92
N ILE A 144 -1.52 1.83 7.01
CA ILE A 144 -2.11 0.48 6.95
C ILE A 144 -2.33 0.12 5.48
N ALA A 145 -1.69 -0.97 5.03
CA ALA A 145 -1.70 -1.41 3.63
C ALA A 145 -2.66 -2.58 3.37
N ASP A 146 -3.50 -2.94 4.34
CA ASP A 146 -4.41 -4.10 4.27
C ASP A 146 -5.25 -4.06 2.99
N LEU A 147 -5.88 -2.94 2.64
CA LEU A 147 -6.78 -2.81 1.48
C LEU A 147 -6.06 -2.70 0.12
N HIS A 148 -4.75 -2.87 0.08
CA HIS A 148 -3.96 -2.87 -1.14
C HIS A 148 -4.17 -4.16 -1.96
N GLY A 149 -4.54 -5.28 -1.32
CA GLY A 149 -5.19 -6.43 -1.95
C GLY A 149 -4.31 -7.29 -2.88
N GLY A 150 -3.06 -7.56 -2.49
CA GLY A 150 -2.20 -8.51 -3.20
C GLY A 150 -2.52 -9.99 -2.90
N TYR A 151 -1.96 -10.91 -3.69
CA TYR A 151 -2.04 -12.38 -3.50
C TYR A 151 -1.77 -12.85 -2.06
N LEU A 152 -0.91 -12.14 -1.33
CA LEU A 152 -0.52 -12.49 0.04
C LEU A 152 -1.54 -12.08 1.11
N GLN A 153 -2.59 -11.34 0.73
CA GLN A 153 -3.61 -10.79 1.65
C GLN A 153 -5.00 -11.41 1.39
N VAL A 154 -5.03 -12.65 0.89
CA VAL A 154 -6.27 -13.36 0.60
C VAL A 154 -6.90 -13.86 1.91
N MET A 155 -8.00 -13.23 2.29
CA MET A 155 -9.03 -13.80 3.17
C MET A 155 -9.74 -14.98 2.51
N HIS A 156 -9.87 -16.08 3.24
CA HIS A 156 -10.70 -17.21 2.84
C HIS A 156 -12.19 -16.87 3.01
N GLU A 157 -13.05 -17.49 2.20
CA GLU A 157 -14.40 -16.98 1.96
C GLU A 157 -15.32 -16.94 3.19
N GLU A 158 -15.02 -17.70 4.24
CA GLU A 158 -15.91 -17.96 5.39
C GLU A 158 -15.70 -17.03 6.60
N ASP A 159 -14.61 -16.26 6.65
CA ASP A 159 -14.21 -15.61 7.92
C ASP A 159 -14.85 -14.23 8.16
N TYR A 160 -15.28 -13.53 7.10
CA TYR A 160 -15.74 -12.14 7.20
C TYR A 160 -16.87 -11.78 6.22
N ALA A 161 -17.74 -10.86 6.64
CA ALA A 161 -18.84 -10.36 5.83
C ALA A 161 -18.36 -9.46 4.67
N GLY A 162 -18.99 -9.60 3.50
CA GLY A 162 -18.72 -8.77 2.32
C GLY A 162 -18.99 -9.53 1.02
N ILE A 163 -19.49 -8.84 0.00
CA ILE A 163 -19.81 -9.48 -1.31
C ILE A 163 -18.57 -9.80 -2.14
N ASN A 164 -17.45 -9.13 -1.87
CA ASN A 164 -16.19 -9.34 -2.55
C ASN A 164 -15.00 -9.29 -1.58
N GLN A 165 -13.82 -9.64 -2.08
CA GLN A 165 -12.59 -9.68 -1.29
C GLN A 165 -12.32 -8.37 -0.54
N TYR A 166 -12.45 -7.23 -1.23
CA TYR A 166 -12.17 -5.92 -0.65
C TYR A 166 -13.09 -5.62 0.54
N ASP A 167 -14.38 -5.91 0.41
CA ASP A 167 -15.37 -5.69 1.47
C ASP A 167 -15.11 -6.63 2.67
N LYS A 168 -14.68 -7.88 2.42
CA LYS A 168 -14.27 -8.83 3.48
C LYS A 168 -13.06 -8.33 4.26
N MET A 169 -12.03 -7.85 3.54
CA MET A 169 -10.84 -7.28 4.17
C MET A 169 -11.17 -6.04 5.00
N LEU A 170 -12.08 -5.18 4.51
CA LEU A 170 -12.55 -4.03 5.27
C LEU A 170 -13.30 -4.44 6.55
N SER A 171 -14.12 -5.49 6.50
CA SER A 171 -14.75 -6.07 7.69
C SER A 171 -13.72 -6.67 8.67
N ALA A 172 -12.62 -7.26 8.17
CA ALA A 172 -11.57 -7.83 9.00
C ALA A 172 -10.72 -6.77 9.74
N ILE A 173 -10.58 -5.58 9.14
CA ILE A 173 -9.89 -4.43 9.73
C ILE A 173 -10.69 -3.84 10.90
N ASP A 174 -12.02 -3.86 10.83
CA ASP A 174 -12.87 -3.11 11.75
C ASP A 174 -12.73 -3.47 13.25
N PRO A 175 -12.65 -4.76 13.66
CA PRO A 175 -12.39 -5.11 15.04
C PRO A 175 -11.07 -4.52 15.59
N TRP A 176 -10.06 -4.39 14.73
CA TRP A 176 -8.78 -3.77 15.10
C TRP A 176 -8.90 -2.26 15.26
N LEU A 177 -9.69 -1.58 14.41
CA LEU A 177 -10.04 -0.18 14.63
C LEU A 177 -10.69 0.01 16.00
N GLY A 178 -11.62 -0.87 16.39
CA GLY A 178 -12.22 -0.87 17.72
C GLY A 178 -11.20 -0.95 18.85
N LYS A 179 -10.25 -1.91 18.78
CA LYS A 179 -9.16 -2.04 19.76
C LYS A 179 -8.26 -0.80 19.81
N ILE A 180 -7.96 -0.20 18.66
CA ILE A 180 -7.15 1.02 18.55
C ILE A 180 -7.87 2.19 19.18
N PHE A 181 -9.15 2.42 18.85
CA PHE A 181 -9.94 3.51 19.42
C PHE A 181 -10.08 3.40 20.95
N GLN A 182 -10.18 2.18 21.49
CA GLN A 182 -10.18 1.97 22.94
C GLN A 182 -8.88 2.38 23.64
N CYS A 183 -7.77 2.52 22.90
CA CYS A 183 -6.49 2.98 23.44
C CYS A 183 -6.29 4.49 23.31
N ILE A 184 -7.24 5.20 22.68
CA ILE A 184 -7.13 6.64 22.40
C ILE A 184 -8.16 7.38 23.24
N ASP A 185 -7.69 8.35 24.01
CA ASP A 185 -8.55 9.34 24.65
C ASP A 185 -8.95 10.41 23.63
N LEU A 186 -10.17 10.30 23.10
CA LEU A 186 -10.72 11.21 22.08
C LEU A 186 -11.07 12.60 22.60
N GLU A 187 -11.08 12.83 23.93
CA GLU A 187 -11.24 14.18 24.48
C GLU A 187 -9.97 15.02 24.29
N ASN A 188 -8.81 14.35 24.30
CA ASN A 188 -7.49 14.99 24.19
C ASN A 188 -6.75 14.65 22.88
N THR A 189 -7.36 13.85 22.00
CA THR A 189 -6.73 13.36 20.77
C THR A 189 -7.65 13.49 19.57
N ILE A 190 -7.15 14.13 18.52
CA ILE A 190 -7.80 14.12 17.19
C ILE A 190 -7.42 12.84 16.47
N CYS A 191 -8.40 11.99 16.14
CA CYS A 191 -8.21 10.80 15.31
C CYS A 191 -8.66 11.06 13.88
N VAL A 192 -7.77 10.84 12.90
CA VAL A 192 -8.07 10.99 11.47
C VAL A 192 -7.86 9.65 10.76
N ILE A 193 -8.90 9.18 10.07
CA ILE A 193 -8.78 8.09 9.10
C ILE A 193 -8.92 8.68 7.71
N THR A 194 -7.92 8.45 6.87
CA THR A 194 -7.91 8.87 5.47
C THR A 194 -7.25 7.81 4.60
N SER A 195 -7.19 8.05 3.29
CA SER A 195 -6.47 7.23 2.34
C SER A 195 -5.59 8.09 1.46
N ASP A 196 -4.41 7.58 1.12
CA ASP A 196 -3.56 8.13 0.08
C ASP A 196 -4.24 8.05 -1.30
N HIS A 197 -4.90 6.93 -1.64
CA HIS A 197 -5.74 6.81 -2.82
C HIS A 197 -6.79 5.68 -2.71
N GLY A 198 -7.71 5.64 -3.67
CA GLY A 198 -8.65 4.53 -3.84
C GLY A 198 -7.97 3.29 -4.44
N SER A 199 -8.70 2.18 -4.50
CA SER A 199 -8.26 0.95 -5.17
C SER A 199 -9.33 0.47 -6.15
N ILE A 200 -8.90 -0.02 -7.31
CA ILE A 200 -9.80 -0.64 -8.30
C ILE A 200 -10.32 -2.00 -7.81
N LEU A 201 -9.63 -2.64 -6.86
CA LEU A 201 -10.00 -3.96 -6.32
C LEU A 201 -11.35 -3.93 -5.59
N SER A 202 -11.78 -2.76 -5.14
CA SER A 202 -13.08 -2.56 -4.52
C SER A 202 -14.26 -2.88 -5.45
N ASP A 203 -14.05 -2.80 -6.76
CA ASP A 203 -15.04 -3.06 -7.81
C ASP A 203 -14.93 -4.49 -8.38
N PHE A 204 -13.96 -5.28 -7.92
CA PHE A 204 -13.78 -6.64 -8.42
C PHE A 204 -14.89 -7.53 -7.89
N THR A 205 -15.45 -8.37 -8.77
CA THR A 205 -16.25 -9.52 -8.37
C THR A 205 -15.32 -10.65 -7.88
N ASN A 206 -15.88 -11.69 -7.26
CA ASN A 206 -15.09 -12.87 -6.89
C ASN A 206 -14.45 -13.54 -8.11
N GLU A 207 -15.17 -13.58 -9.25
CA GLU A 207 -14.62 -14.08 -10.52
C GLU A 207 -13.40 -13.26 -10.97
N MET A 208 -13.50 -11.93 -10.96
CA MET A 208 -12.39 -11.04 -11.31
C MET A 208 -11.20 -11.18 -10.35
N PHE A 209 -11.48 -11.31 -9.05
CA PHE A 209 -10.46 -11.49 -8.03
C PHE A 209 -9.73 -12.82 -8.20
N ASN A 210 -10.45 -13.93 -8.38
CA ASN A 210 -9.86 -15.25 -8.61
C ASN A 210 -9.03 -15.30 -9.89
N PHE A 211 -9.53 -14.66 -10.95
CA PHE A 211 -8.80 -14.51 -12.20
C PHE A 211 -7.49 -13.70 -12.01
N SER A 212 -7.54 -12.63 -11.22
CA SER A 212 -6.35 -11.86 -10.84
C SER A 212 -5.37 -12.69 -10.01
N LEU A 213 -5.86 -13.47 -9.05
CA LEU A 213 -5.05 -14.31 -8.18
C LEU A 213 -4.24 -15.33 -8.97
N GLU A 214 -4.87 -15.94 -9.98
CA GLU A 214 -4.20 -16.84 -10.91
C GLU A 214 -3.14 -16.12 -11.75
N ASN A 215 -3.39 -14.87 -12.18
CA ASN A 215 -2.37 -14.07 -12.87
C ASN A 215 -1.15 -13.80 -11.97
N ASP A 216 -1.37 -13.50 -10.69
CA ASP A 216 -0.29 -13.28 -9.73
C ASP A 216 0.53 -14.56 -9.52
N ARG A 217 -0.11 -15.73 -9.41
CA ARG A 217 0.59 -17.03 -9.40
C ARG A 217 1.42 -17.26 -10.67
N LEU A 218 0.92 -16.88 -11.85
CA LEU A 218 1.66 -17.03 -13.10
C LEU A 218 2.91 -16.13 -13.17
N ARG A 219 2.89 -14.99 -12.47
CA ARG A 219 4.04 -14.06 -12.34
C ARG A 219 5.14 -14.62 -11.45
N GLU A 220 4.82 -15.58 -10.58
CA GLU A 220 5.82 -16.28 -9.79
C GLU A 220 6.80 -17.02 -10.71
N LEU A 221 8.06 -16.78 -10.46
CA LEU A 221 9.17 -17.40 -11.16
C LEU A 221 10.19 -17.83 -10.12
N GLU A 222 10.30 -19.14 -9.94
CA GLU A 222 11.40 -19.68 -9.17
C GLU A 222 12.71 -19.45 -9.93
N PRO A 223 13.72 -18.83 -9.29
CA PRO A 223 15.03 -18.71 -9.89
C PRO A 223 15.64 -20.11 -10.03
N GLY A 224 15.90 -20.54 -11.27
CA GLY A 224 16.53 -21.83 -11.53
C GLY A 224 17.93 -21.94 -10.91
N ILE A 225 18.40 -23.18 -10.74
CA ILE A 225 19.70 -23.51 -10.10
C ILE A 225 20.88 -22.70 -10.68
N GLY A 226 20.88 -22.47 -12.00
CA GLY A 226 21.88 -21.66 -12.68
C GLY A 226 21.86 -20.17 -12.29
N PHE A 227 20.68 -19.59 -12.04
CA PHE A 227 20.57 -18.21 -11.57
C PHE A 227 21.11 -18.08 -10.14
N ASN A 228 20.75 -19.00 -9.24
CA ASN A 228 21.21 -18.94 -7.85
C ASN A 228 22.75 -18.99 -7.76
N SER A 229 23.35 -19.86 -8.58
CA SER A 229 24.80 -20.00 -8.70
C SER A 229 25.44 -18.73 -9.27
N ALA A 230 24.92 -18.19 -10.38
CA ALA A 230 25.42 -16.97 -10.99
C ALA A 230 25.23 -15.74 -10.09
N HIS A 231 24.10 -15.63 -9.39
CA HIS A 231 23.80 -14.55 -8.47
C HIS A 231 24.82 -14.50 -7.32
N LYS A 232 25.11 -15.65 -6.70
CA LYS A 232 26.12 -15.77 -5.62
C LYS A 232 27.51 -15.33 -6.06
N ILE A 233 27.89 -15.62 -7.31
CA ILE A 233 29.17 -15.18 -7.87
C ILE A 233 29.16 -13.66 -8.10
N VAL A 234 28.09 -13.13 -8.70
CA VAL A 234 27.95 -11.71 -9.06
C VAL A 234 27.84 -10.81 -7.81
N THR A 235 27.19 -11.26 -6.73
CA THR A 235 27.12 -10.51 -5.46
C THR A 235 28.46 -10.40 -4.73
N ASN A 236 29.44 -11.25 -5.06
CA ASN A 236 30.78 -11.22 -4.48
C ASN A 236 31.81 -10.40 -5.31
N PHE A 237 31.47 -9.92 -6.50
CA PHE A 237 32.36 -9.06 -7.29
C PHE A 237 32.86 -7.79 -6.55
N PRO A 238 34.05 -7.28 -6.90
CA PRO A 238 34.52 -5.99 -6.39
C PRO A 238 33.59 -4.82 -6.77
N LYS A 239 33.54 -3.77 -5.94
CA LYS A 239 32.78 -2.53 -6.24
C LYS A 239 33.15 -1.90 -7.58
N LYS A 240 34.39 -2.06 -8.07
CA LYS A 240 34.83 -1.60 -9.39
C LYS A 240 34.06 -2.25 -10.57
N LEU A 241 33.48 -3.43 -10.37
CA LEU A 241 32.66 -4.13 -11.38
C LEU A 241 31.16 -3.82 -11.29
N THR A 242 30.77 -2.79 -10.54
CA THR A 242 29.37 -2.34 -10.43
C THR A 242 28.70 -2.10 -11.79
N PRO A 243 29.37 -1.52 -12.82
CA PRO A 243 28.76 -1.37 -14.14
C PRO A 243 28.37 -2.71 -14.78
N LEU A 244 29.25 -3.72 -14.67
CA LEU A 244 28.99 -5.07 -15.19
C LEU A 244 27.84 -5.75 -14.43
N ARG A 245 27.83 -5.65 -13.10
CA ARG A 245 26.72 -6.13 -12.26
C ARG A 245 25.38 -5.53 -12.69
N LYS A 246 25.33 -4.22 -12.91
CA LYS A 246 24.13 -3.51 -13.38
C LYS A 246 23.68 -4.03 -14.75
N LYS A 247 24.62 -4.24 -15.69
CA LYS A 247 24.31 -4.80 -17.01
C LYS A 247 23.72 -6.20 -16.91
N MET A 248 24.32 -7.09 -16.12
CA MET A 248 23.83 -8.45 -15.90
C MET A 248 22.45 -8.46 -15.23
N ALA A 249 22.24 -7.63 -14.21
CA ALA A 249 20.94 -7.47 -13.57
C ALA A 249 19.86 -7.03 -14.57
N LYS A 250 20.15 -6.05 -15.44
CA LYS A 250 19.22 -5.60 -16.49
C LYS A 250 18.87 -6.72 -17.48
N ILE A 251 19.85 -7.53 -17.90
CA ILE A 251 19.61 -8.68 -18.79
C ILE A 251 18.67 -9.69 -18.13
N TYR A 252 18.94 -10.03 -16.87
CA TYR A 252 18.09 -10.96 -16.12
C TYR A 252 16.68 -10.41 -15.90
N THR A 253 16.54 -9.15 -15.50
CA THR A 253 15.24 -8.48 -15.34
C THR A 253 14.45 -8.53 -16.65
N LYS A 254 15.09 -8.22 -17.79
CA LYS A 254 14.44 -8.33 -19.10
C LYS A 254 13.97 -9.76 -19.39
N TYR A 255 14.84 -10.75 -19.24
CA TYR A 255 14.49 -12.16 -19.43
C TYR A 255 13.31 -12.60 -18.55
N ARG A 256 13.33 -12.24 -17.27
CA ARG A 256 12.25 -12.51 -16.31
C ARG A 256 10.94 -11.88 -16.80
N ASN A 257 10.97 -10.60 -17.15
CA ASN A 257 9.79 -9.86 -17.59
C ASN A 257 9.21 -10.43 -18.89
N ASP A 258 10.07 -10.79 -19.87
CA ASP A 258 9.64 -11.41 -21.12
C ASP A 258 8.98 -12.78 -20.87
N LYS A 259 9.51 -13.58 -19.93
CA LYS A 259 8.94 -14.87 -19.56
C LYS A 259 7.58 -14.71 -18.86
N VAL A 260 7.43 -13.75 -17.95
CA VAL A 260 6.15 -13.43 -17.31
C VAL A 260 5.15 -12.96 -18.36
N LYS A 261 5.55 -12.04 -19.26
CA LYS A 261 4.69 -11.51 -20.32
C LYS A 261 4.11 -12.64 -21.18
N LYS A 262 4.95 -13.59 -21.62
CA LYS A 262 4.50 -14.74 -22.41
C LYS A 262 3.47 -15.63 -21.69
N LYS A 263 3.56 -15.77 -20.37
CA LYS A 263 2.55 -16.51 -19.58
C LYS A 263 1.23 -15.75 -19.47
N LEU A 264 1.29 -14.42 -19.39
CA LEU A 264 0.12 -13.55 -19.21
C LEU A 264 -0.54 -13.12 -20.51
N GLU A 265 0.13 -13.23 -21.65
CA GLU A 265 -0.42 -12.82 -22.96
C GLU A 265 -1.69 -13.62 -23.33
N PRO A 266 -1.75 -14.96 -23.22
CA PRO A 266 -2.97 -15.72 -23.53
C PRO A 266 -4.15 -15.42 -22.59
N ARG A 267 -3.84 -14.93 -21.38
CA ARG A 267 -4.85 -14.58 -20.37
C ARG A 267 -5.64 -13.32 -20.76
N LEU A 268 -5.10 -12.45 -21.63
CA LEU A 268 -5.83 -11.29 -22.16
C LEU A 268 -7.08 -11.71 -22.93
N ASP A 269 -6.98 -12.75 -23.76
CA ASP A 269 -8.09 -13.28 -24.53
C ASP A 269 -9.09 -14.02 -23.64
N GLN A 270 -8.59 -14.73 -22.61
CA GLN A 270 -9.46 -15.37 -21.61
C GLN A 270 -10.31 -14.33 -20.87
N ALA A 271 -9.73 -13.18 -20.50
CA ALA A 271 -10.46 -12.10 -19.84
C ALA A 271 -11.59 -11.52 -20.71
N GLU A 272 -11.46 -11.55 -22.04
CA GLU A 272 -12.53 -11.12 -22.96
C GLU A 272 -13.69 -12.12 -23.04
N ASN A 273 -13.44 -13.39 -22.77
CA ASN A 273 -14.46 -14.43 -22.83
C ASN A 273 -15.23 -14.59 -21.51
N LEU A 274 -14.83 -13.89 -20.44
CA LEU A 274 -15.57 -13.88 -19.18
C LEU A 274 -16.90 -13.15 -19.34
N ASN A 275 -17.92 -13.62 -18.60
CA ASN A 275 -19.26 -13.01 -18.58
C ASN A 275 -19.29 -11.75 -17.70
N LEU A 276 -18.49 -10.77 -18.09
CA LEU A 276 -18.29 -9.51 -17.39
C LEU A 276 -18.80 -8.35 -18.22
N SER A 277 -19.27 -7.30 -17.54
CA SER A 277 -19.62 -6.04 -18.20
C SER A 277 -18.40 -5.41 -18.90
N PRO A 278 -18.60 -4.55 -19.91
CA PRO A 278 -17.50 -3.83 -20.56
C PRO A 278 -16.63 -3.03 -19.58
N TYR A 279 -17.21 -2.51 -18.48
CA TYR A 279 -16.46 -1.83 -17.43
C TYR A 279 -15.52 -2.77 -16.68
N GLN A 280 -16.03 -3.92 -16.23
CA GLN A 280 -15.25 -4.93 -15.49
C GLN A 280 -14.12 -5.50 -16.34
N LYS A 281 -14.34 -5.75 -17.63
CA LYS A 281 -13.29 -6.19 -18.56
C LYS A 281 -12.16 -5.15 -18.67
N ARG A 282 -12.49 -3.85 -18.73
CA ARG A 282 -11.49 -2.77 -18.72
C ARG A 282 -10.69 -2.74 -17.42
N LEU A 283 -11.34 -2.95 -16.27
CA LEU A 283 -10.66 -3.02 -14.98
C LEU A 283 -9.66 -4.17 -14.92
N LEU A 284 -10.07 -5.38 -15.33
CA LEU A 284 -9.17 -6.54 -15.39
C LEU A 284 -7.95 -6.29 -16.28
N LYS A 285 -8.15 -5.68 -17.46
CA LYS A 285 -7.07 -5.33 -18.38
C LYS A 285 -6.08 -4.32 -17.80
N LYS A 286 -6.58 -3.27 -17.13
CA LYS A 286 -5.74 -2.22 -16.54
C LYS A 286 -4.95 -2.71 -15.33
N GLY A 287 -5.60 -3.42 -14.40
CA GLY A 287 -4.99 -3.78 -13.12
C GLY A 287 -3.87 -4.83 -13.17
N HIS A 288 -3.90 -5.77 -14.14
CA HIS A 288 -3.08 -6.99 -14.02
C HIS A 288 -2.32 -7.42 -15.28
N PHE A 289 -2.51 -6.77 -16.43
CA PHE A 289 -1.84 -7.18 -17.67
C PHE A 289 -0.80 -6.18 -18.18
N VAL A 290 -1.04 -4.88 -18.02
CA VAL A 290 -0.22 -3.85 -18.68
C VAL A 290 0.82 -3.25 -17.71
N ASN A 291 0.48 -3.05 -16.44
CA ASN A 291 1.39 -2.51 -15.42
C ASN A 291 1.17 -3.17 -14.06
N PRO A 292 2.08 -4.06 -13.61
CA PRO A 292 2.11 -4.52 -12.22
C PRO A 292 2.50 -3.41 -11.22
N SER A 293 2.91 -2.24 -11.72
CA SER A 293 3.50 -1.13 -10.98
C SER A 293 2.54 0.03 -10.71
N ASP A 294 1.24 -0.13 -10.97
CA ASP A 294 0.24 0.92 -10.70
C ASP A 294 -0.18 0.95 -9.21
N CYS A 295 0.73 0.52 -8.32
CA CYS A 295 0.74 0.81 -6.90
C CYS A 295 2.18 1.01 -6.43
#